data_AF-A0A1A8XZ91-F1
#
_entry.id   AF-A0A1A8XZ91-F1
#
_cell.length_a   1.000
_cell.length_b   1.000
_cell.length_c   1.000
_cell.angle_alpha   90.00
_cell.angle_beta   90.00
_cell.angle_gamma   90.00
#
_symmetry.space_group_name_H-M   'P 1'
#
loop_
_entity.id
_entity.type
_entity.pdbx_description
1 polymer ?
#
loop_
_entity_poly.entity_id
_entity_poly.type
_entity_poly.pdbx_seq_one_letter_code
_entity_poly.pdbx_strand_id
1 'polypeptide(L)'
;MKAELNNRGFEGHNIWRHSVIVRELYRKRARCEAEEMTCAAQAAELLTPFFRPGDSVLDAGCGSGYFFHSLAARGLDAEYHGFDATAELIEVGQNELPAFGLPVDRLRVCRLEDFQGAADHVLCMNVLSNIDNFHRPLERLLLAARKTLILRESIADVGNCRYVVDEYLDPGVRLKVHVNTYARREIMPFIESYGFEVEEVVDRRAMGTTEMVIGYPHAWTFLRAVRAAPSL
;
A
#
# COMPACT_ATOMS: atom_id res chain seq x y z
N MET A 1 -4.15 30.54 -30.09
CA MET A 1 -4.16 29.13 -29.62
C MET A 1 -4.93 29.10 -28.32
N LYS A 2 -6.05 28.37 -28.22
CA LYS A 2 -6.82 28.25 -26.98
C LYS A 2 -6.13 27.22 -26.08
N ALA A 3 -6.05 27.48 -24.78
CA ALA A 3 -5.59 26.48 -23.83
C ALA A 3 -6.61 25.33 -23.72
N GLU A 4 -6.15 24.09 -23.82
CA GLU A 4 -6.96 22.90 -23.58
C GLU A 4 -6.65 22.39 -22.17
N LEU A 5 -7.63 22.52 -21.27
CA LEU A 5 -7.52 22.07 -19.88
C LEU A 5 -8.42 20.84 -19.68
N ASN A 6 -7.94 19.81 -18.98
CA ASN A 6 -8.74 18.67 -18.56
C ASN A 6 -8.29 18.15 -17.18
N ASN A 7 -9.14 17.36 -16.52
CA ASN A 7 -8.91 16.86 -15.16
C ASN A 7 -8.30 15.44 -15.13
N ARG A 8 -7.75 14.95 -16.25
CA ARG A 8 -7.16 13.61 -16.36
C ARG A 8 -5.64 13.60 -16.18
N GLY A 9 -5.11 14.64 -15.53
CA GLY A 9 -3.67 14.79 -15.29
C GLY A 9 -3.09 13.61 -14.54
N PHE A 10 -3.77 13.12 -13.50
CA PHE A 10 -3.34 11.93 -12.76
C PHE A 10 -3.32 10.68 -13.66
N GLU A 11 -4.43 10.38 -14.33
CA GLU A 11 -4.55 9.22 -15.23
C GLU A 11 -3.48 9.18 -16.32
N GLY A 12 -3.08 10.33 -16.87
CA GLY A 12 -2.06 10.43 -17.91
C GLY A 12 -0.61 10.38 -17.42
N HIS A 13 -0.39 10.54 -16.10
CA HIS A 13 0.94 10.52 -15.48
C HIS A 13 1.09 9.44 -14.39
N ASN A 14 0.09 8.57 -14.25
CA ASN A 14 0.12 7.44 -13.34
C ASN A 14 0.90 6.28 -13.97
N ILE A 15 2.13 6.06 -13.50
CA ILE A 15 3.02 5.00 -14.01
C ILE A 15 2.40 3.59 -13.94
N TRP A 16 1.57 3.30 -12.95
CA TRP A 16 0.98 1.98 -12.73
C TRP A 16 -0.04 1.58 -13.80
N ARG A 17 -0.61 2.57 -14.49
CA ARG A 17 -1.45 2.36 -15.67
C ARG A 17 -0.66 1.85 -16.87
N HIS A 18 0.62 2.19 -16.93
CA HIS A 18 1.48 2.02 -18.10
C HIS A 18 2.45 0.85 -17.96
N SER A 19 1.98 -0.25 -17.36
CA SER A 19 2.71 -1.51 -17.33
C SER A 19 1.75 -2.68 -17.48
N VAL A 20 1.63 -3.21 -18.69
CA VAL A 20 0.84 -4.41 -18.98
C VAL A 20 1.32 -5.60 -18.16
N ILE A 21 2.64 -5.70 -17.94
CA ILE A 21 3.27 -6.76 -17.15
C ILE A 21 2.79 -6.72 -15.70
N VAL A 22 2.81 -5.55 -15.07
CA VAL A 22 2.32 -5.38 -13.68
C VAL A 22 0.83 -5.71 -13.60
N ARG A 23 0.02 -5.20 -14.54
CA ARG A 23 -1.42 -5.48 -14.55
C ARG A 23 -1.73 -6.98 -14.66
N GLU A 24 -1.02 -7.69 -15.53
CA GLU A 24 -1.20 -9.14 -15.70
C GLU A 24 -0.73 -9.93 -14.46
N LEU A 25 0.36 -9.52 -13.82
CA LEU A 25 0.79 -10.10 -12.54
C LEU A 25 -0.26 -9.91 -11.44
N TYR A 26 -0.86 -8.72 -11.36
CA TYR A 26 -1.89 -8.40 -10.37
C TYR A 26 -3.20 -9.17 -10.63
N ARG A 27 -3.51 -9.46 -11.90
CA ARG A 27 -4.61 -10.36 -12.29
C ARG A 27 -4.35 -11.79 -11.82
N LYS A 28 -3.16 -12.34 -12.10
CA LYS A 28 -2.76 -13.68 -11.63
C LYS A 28 -2.83 -13.78 -10.10
N ARG A 29 -2.37 -12.75 -9.37
CA ARG A 29 -2.50 -12.70 -7.91
C ARG A 29 -3.95 -12.66 -7.44
N ALA A 30 -4.80 -11.84 -8.08
CA ALA A 30 -6.23 -11.80 -7.77
C ALA A 30 -6.92 -13.15 -8.01
N ARG A 31 -6.43 -13.96 -8.95
CA ARG A 31 -6.91 -15.33 -9.23
C ARG A 31 -6.26 -16.44 -8.39
N CYS A 32 -5.36 -16.12 -7.46
CA CYS A 32 -4.53 -17.11 -6.77
C CYS A 32 -3.67 -17.98 -7.72
N GLU A 33 -3.29 -17.47 -8.88
CA GLU A 33 -2.44 -18.15 -9.89
C GLU A 33 -0.95 -17.80 -9.77
N ALA A 34 -0.61 -16.83 -8.91
CA ALA A 34 0.75 -16.44 -8.60
C ALA A 34 1.06 -16.72 -7.12
N GLU A 35 2.35 -16.86 -6.78
CA GLU A 35 2.76 -17.03 -5.39
C GLU A 35 2.29 -15.87 -4.51
N GLU A 36 1.95 -16.19 -3.25
CA GLU A 36 1.71 -15.17 -2.23
C GLU A 36 2.99 -14.34 -2.04
N MET A 37 2.87 -13.02 -2.08
CA MET A 37 4.01 -12.17 -1.78
C MET A 37 4.44 -12.35 -0.33
N THR A 38 5.74 -12.55 -0.11
CA THR A 38 6.32 -12.65 1.24
C THR A 38 5.91 -11.49 2.16
N CYS A 39 5.79 -10.28 1.61
CA CYS A 39 5.35 -9.12 2.39
C CYS A 39 3.85 -9.16 2.73
N ALA A 40 2.99 -9.65 1.84
CA ALA A 40 1.56 -9.82 2.11
C ALA A 40 1.36 -10.89 3.19
N ALA A 41 2.08 -12.01 3.07
CA ALA A 41 2.10 -13.06 4.09
C ALA A 41 2.49 -12.51 5.48
N GLN A 42 3.60 -11.78 5.53
CA GLN A 42 4.11 -11.19 6.77
C GLN A 42 3.19 -10.12 7.34
N ALA A 43 2.60 -9.26 6.50
CA ALA A 43 1.67 -8.23 6.96
C ALA A 43 0.44 -8.82 7.65
N ALA A 44 -0.12 -9.90 7.08
CA ALA A 44 -1.24 -10.61 7.71
C ALA A 44 -0.84 -11.27 9.03
N GLU A 45 0.37 -11.84 9.13
CA GLU A 45 0.91 -12.38 10.39
C GLU A 45 1.13 -11.31 11.47
N LEU A 46 1.59 -10.12 11.07
CA LEU A 46 1.79 -9.00 11.99
C LEU A 46 0.46 -8.42 12.51
N LEU A 47 -0.60 -8.59 11.74
CA LEU A 47 -1.95 -8.18 12.10
C LEU A 47 -2.62 -9.14 13.10
N THR A 48 -2.38 -10.45 12.98
CA THR A 48 -3.04 -11.51 13.76
C THR A 48 -3.15 -11.25 15.27
N PRO A 49 -2.12 -10.77 15.99
CA PRO A 49 -2.21 -10.57 17.43
C PRO A 49 -3.24 -9.52 17.88
N PHE A 50 -3.65 -8.63 16.98
CA PHE A 50 -4.56 -7.51 17.27
C PHE A 50 -5.95 -7.71 16.69
N PHE A 51 -6.10 -8.75 15.86
CA PHE A 51 -7.30 -9.00 15.08
C PHE A 51 -8.38 -9.68 15.91
N ARG A 52 -9.63 -9.30 15.68
CA ARG A 52 -10.83 -10.00 16.15
C ARG A 52 -11.73 -10.34 14.96
N PRO A 53 -12.43 -11.49 14.97
CA PRO A 53 -13.40 -11.81 13.93
C PRO A 53 -14.42 -10.68 13.73
N GLY A 54 -14.64 -10.31 12.46
CA GLY A 54 -15.49 -9.18 12.06
C GLY A 54 -14.79 -7.82 12.06
N ASP A 55 -13.52 -7.73 12.45
CA ASP A 55 -12.78 -6.47 12.36
C ASP A 55 -12.64 -5.99 10.90
N SER A 56 -12.73 -4.68 10.72
CA SER A 56 -12.57 -4.04 9.41
C SER A 56 -11.09 -3.86 9.06
N VAL A 57 -10.71 -4.23 7.84
CA VAL A 57 -9.35 -4.04 7.29
C VAL A 57 -9.42 -3.15 6.07
N LEU A 58 -8.67 -2.04 6.10
CA LEU A 58 -8.50 -1.12 4.97
C LEU A 58 -7.11 -1.29 4.36
N ASP A 59 -7.05 -1.71 3.10
CA ASP A 59 -5.82 -1.84 2.33
C ASP A 59 -5.66 -0.65 1.38
N ALA A 60 -4.76 0.26 1.72
CA ALA A 60 -4.55 1.51 1.02
C ALA A 60 -3.42 1.38 0.00
N GLY A 61 -3.75 1.67 -1.27
CA GLY A 61 -2.92 1.30 -2.42
C GLY A 61 -2.93 -0.20 -2.67
N CYS A 62 -4.12 -0.81 -2.64
CA CYS A 62 -4.30 -2.25 -2.71
C CYS A 62 -3.98 -2.87 -4.08
N GLY A 63 -3.76 -2.04 -5.12
CA GLY A 63 -3.77 -2.46 -6.52
C GLY A 63 -5.04 -3.21 -6.88
N SER A 64 -4.95 -4.54 -7.04
CA SER A 64 -6.09 -5.41 -7.36
C SER A 64 -6.80 -5.98 -6.14
N GLY A 65 -6.37 -5.66 -4.91
CA GLY A 65 -6.98 -6.18 -3.68
C GLY A 65 -6.55 -7.60 -3.31
N TYR A 66 -5.48 -8.13 -3.91
CA TYR A 66 -5.06 -9.51 -3.70
C TYR A 66 -4.63 -9.83 -2.25
N PHE A 67 -4.37 -8.82 -1.40
CA PHE A 67 -4.10 -9.02 0.03
C PHE A 67 -5.28 -9.70 0.76
N PHE A 68 -6.50 -9.59 0.22
CA PHE A 68 -7.66 -10.37 0.66
C PHE A 68 -7.33 -11.87 0.83
N HIS A 69 -6.57 -12.45 -0.11
CA HIS A 69 -6.17 -13.87 -0.05
C HIS A 69 -5.26 -14.16 1.14
N SER A 70 -4.37 -13.23 1.51
CA SER A 70 -3.49 -13.39 2.66
C SER A 70 -4.24 -13.42 3.99
N LEU A 71 -5.35 -12.67 4.10
CA LEU A 71 -6.27 -12.74 5.24
C LEU A 71 -7.03 -14.06 5.26
N ALA A 72 -7.63 -14.44 4.13
CA ALA A 72 -8.42 -15.66 4.00
C ALA A 72 -7.59 -16.93 4.30
N ALA A 73 -6.35 -17.00 3.78
CA ALA A 73 -5.43 -18.12 4.01
C ALA A 73 -5.06 -18.33 5.49
N ARG A 74 -5.20 -17.27 6.32
CA ARG A 74 -4.93 -17.30 7.76
C ARG A 74 -6.19 -17.40 8.61
N GLY A 75 -7.36 -17.58 7.98
CA GLY A 75 -8.64 -17.65 8.67
C GLY A 75 -9.05 -16.34 9.35
N LEU A 76 -8.55 -15.20 8.87
CA LEU A 76 -8.92 -13.88 9.38
C LEU A 76 -10.23 -13.45 8.73
N ASP A 77 -11.34 -13.63 9.44
CA ASP A 77 -12.69 -13.22 9.02
C ASP A 77 -12.86 -11.70 9.12
N ALA A 78 -12.30 -10.99 8.14
CA ALA A 78 -12.22 -9.54 8.10
C ALA A 78 -13.26 -8.91 7.17
N GLU A 79 -13.81 -7.76 7.57
CA GLU A 79 -14.50 -6.88 6.63
C GLU A 79 -13.45 -6.12 5.81
N TYR A 80 -12.99 -6.73 4.72
CA TYR A 80 -11.95 -6.18 3.85
C TYR A 80 -12.49 -5.07 2.94
N HIS A 81 -11.76 -3.97 2.88
CA HIS A 81 -11.92 -2.87 1.94
C HIS A 81 -10.57 -2.50 1.35
N GLY A 82 -10.51 -2.22 0.07
CA GLY A 82 -9.31 -1.78 -0.62
C GLY A 82 -9.55 -0.54 -1.48
N PHE A 83 -8.56 0.32 -1.58
CA PHE A 83 -8.57 1.36 -2.61
C PHE A 83 -7.19 1.56 -3.23
N ASP A 84 -7.20 1.99 -4.48
CA ASP A 84 -6.01 2.34 -5.25
C ASP A 84 -6.35 3.51 -6.17
N ALA A 85 -5.35 4.34 -6.49
CA ALA A 85 -5.57 5.44 -7.41
C ALA A 85 -5.65 4.97 -8.87
N THR A 86 -5.20 3.75 -9.17
CA THR A 86 -5.13 3.16 -10.51
C THR A 86 -6.40 2.39 -10.84
N ALA A 87 -7.30 3.01 -11.61
CA ALA A 87 -8.58 2.43 -11.97
C ALA A 87 -8.47 1.04 -12.62
N GLU A 88 -7.48 0.84 -13.51
CA GLU A 88 -7.26 -0.45 -14.18
C GLU A 88 -6.86 -1.59 -13.24
N LEU A 89 -6.22 -1.29 -12.11
CA LEU A 89 -5.89 -2.32 -11.10
C LEU A 89 -7.11 -2.66 -10.26
N ILE A 90 -7.91 -1.66 -9.88
CA ILE A 90 -9.17 -1.86 -9.17
C ILE A 90 -10.14 -2.68 -10.02
N GLU A 91 -10.23 -2.39 -11.32
CA GLU A 91 -11.06 -3.15 -12.27
C GLU A 91 -10.66 -4.63 -12.31
N VAL A 92 -9.36 -4.95 -12.24
CA VAL A 92 -8.90 -6.35 -12.12
C VAL A 92 -9.47 -6.98 -10.85
N GLY A 93 -9.32 -6.34 -9.69
CA GLY A 93 -9.87 -6.88 -8.44
C GLY A 93 -11.38 -7.08 -8.48
N GLN A 94 -12.10 -6.10 -9.00
CA GLN A 94 -13.55 -6.10 -9.13
C GLN A 94 -14.07 -7.22 -10.06
N ASN A 95 -13.31 -7.61 -11.07
CA ASN A 95 -13.67 -8.69 -11.98
C ASN A 95 -13.31 -10.08 -11.42
N GLU A 96 -12.19 -10.20 -10.71
CA GLU A 96 -11.61 -11.50 -10.35
C GLU A 96 -11.96 -11.96 -8.92
N LEU A 97 -11.94 -11.05 -7.94
CA LEU A 97 -12.11 -11.39 -6.52
C LEU A 97 -13.55 -11.78 -6.08
N PRO A 98 -14.64 -11.42 -6.78
CA PRO A 98 -15.97 -11.96 -6.45
C PRO A 98 -16.07 -13.48 -6.50
N ALA A 99 -15.30 -14.14 -7.38
CA ALA A 99 -15.23 -15.59 -7.45
C ALA A 99 -14.64 -16.22 -6.16
N PHE A 100 -13.95 -15.43 -5.35
CA PHE A 100 -13.35 -15.81 -4.07
C PHE A 100 -14.10 -15.24 -2.86
N GLY A 101 -15.27 -14.61 -3.08
CA GLY A 101 -16.14 -14.12 -2.03
C GLY A 101 -15.93 -12.66 -1.62
N LEU A 102 -15.08 -11.89 -2.30
CA LEU A 102 -14.97 -10.44 -2.05
C LEU A 102 -15.97 -9.65 -2.93
N PRO A 103 -16.94 -8.94 -2.35
CA PRO A 103 -17.87 -8.12 -3.13
C PRO A 103 -17.18 -6.97 -3.89
N VAL A 104 -17.68 -6.66 -5.08
CA VAL A 104 -17.12 -5.63 -5.99
C VAL A 104 -17.04 -4.25 -5.33
N ASP A 105 -18.01 -3.89 -4.49
CA ASP A 105 -18.10 -2.58 -3.83
C ASP A 105 -17.11 -2.37 -2.68
N ARG A 106 -16.35 -3.42 -2.33
CA ARG A 106 -15.23 -3.38 -1.37
C ARG A 106 -13.95 -2.81 -1.98
N LEU A 107 -13.88 -2.66 -3.30
CA LEU A 107 -12.74 -2.08 -3.99
C LEU A 107 -13.13 -0.77 -4.67
N ARG A 108 -12.35 0.29 -4.42
CA ARG A 108 -12.67 1.64 -4.91
C ARG A 108 -11.46 2.33 -5.54
N VAL A 109 -11.72 3.09 -6.60
CA VAL A 109 -10.73 4.03 -7.12
C VAL A 109 -10.70 5.25 -6.21
N CYS A 110 -9.58 5.47 -5.53
CA CYS A 110 -9.39 6.60 -4.63
C CYS A 110 -7.91 6.92 -4.49
N ARG A 111 -7.57 8.20 -4.44
CA ARG A 111 -6.23 8.64 -4.03
C ARG A 111 -6.15 8.63 -2.50
N LEU A 112 -4.96 8.37 -1.98
CA LEU A 112 -4.68 8.41 -0.54
C LEU A 112 -5.06 9.77 0.08
N GLU A 113 -4.75 10.87 -0.60
CA GLU A 113 -5.01 12.22 -0.08
C GLU A 113 -6.51 12.56 -0.03
N ASP A 114 -7.30 11.91 -0.88
CA ASP A 114 -8.74 12.12 -1.04
C ASP A 114 -9.57 11.13 -0.22
N PHE A 115 -8.93 10.14 0.40
CA PHE A 115 -9.61 9.12 1.19
C PHE A 115 -10.20 9.71 2.49
N GLN A 116 -11.44 9.31 2.77
CA GLN A 116 -12.13 9.59 4.02
C GLN A 116 -12.83 8.31 4.51
N GLY A 117 -12.51 7.89 5.74
CA GLY A 117 -13.09 6.71 6.35
C GLY A 117 -12.33 6.29 7.60
N ALA A 118 -12.73 5.17 8.19
CA ALA A 118 -12.05 4.56 9.31
C ALA A 118 -12.25 3.04 9.31
N ALA A 119 -11.24 2.31 9.77
CA ALA A 119 -11.23 0.86 9.91
C ALA A 119 -10.52 0.46 11.21
N ASP A 120 -10.73 -0.77 11.68
CA ASP A 120 -10.00 -1.30 12.84
C ASP A 120 -8.52 -1.40 12.54
N HIS A 121 -8.19 -1.88 11.35
CA HIS A 121 -6.83 -2.08 10.88
C HIS A 121 -6.62 -1.43 9.53
N VAL A 122 -5.50 -0.72 9.38
CA VAL A 122 -5.09 -0.12 8.11
C VAL A 122 -3.78 -0.77 7.68
N LEU A 123 -3.68 -1.05 6.38
CA LEU A 123 -2.50 -1.57 5.72
C LEU A 123 -2.09 -0.59 4.61
N CYS A 124 -0.79 -0.38 4.46
CA CYS A 124 -0.22 0.33 3.32
C CYS A 124 1.16 -0.26 3.02
N MET A 125 1.35 -0.84 1.84
CA MET A 125 2.60 -1.51 1.49
C MET A 125 3.11 -1.06 0.13
N ASN A 126 4.34 -0.54 0.10
CA ASN A 126 5.05 -0.16 -1.13
C ASN A 126 4.34 0.94 -1.92
N VAL A 127 3.66 1.86 -1.24
CA VAL A 127 2.88 2.92 -1.88
C VAL A 127 3.53 4.27 -1.62
N LEU A 128 3.80 4.60 -0.36
CA LEU A 128 4.30 5.91 0.02
C LEU A 128 5.67 6.16 -0.64
N SER A 129 6.56 5.16 -0.68
CA SER A 129 7.84 5.27 -1.38
C SER A 129 7.74 5.70 -2.85
N ASN A 130 6.56 5.62 -3.47
CA ASN A 130 6.29 6.00 -4.86
C ASN A 130 5.56 7.34 -5.05
N ILE A 131 5.33 8.13 -3.98
CA ILE A 131 4.69 9.45 -4.05
C ILE A 131 5.58 10.56 -3.48
N ASP A 132 5.27 11.80 -3.84
CA ASP A 132 6.11 12.98 -3.58
C ASP A 132 6.28 13.33 -2.09
N ASN A 133 5.27 13.06 -1.27
CA ASN A 133 5.29 13.35 0.16
C ASN A 133 4.45 12.34 0.95
N PHE A 134 5.04 11.75 2.00
CA PHE A 134 4.33 10.77 2.82
C PHE A 134 3.40 11.40 3.87
N HIS A 135 3.64 12.64 4.32
CA HIS A 135 3.00 13.19 5.52
C HIS A 135 1.48 13.21 5.42
N ARG A 136 0.93 13.80 4.34
CA ARG A 136 -0.52 13.91 4.17
C ARG A 136 -1.19 12.54 3.94
N PRO A 137 -0.70 11.68 3.03
CA PRO A 137 -1.19 10.32 2.89
C PRO A 137 -1.15 9.52 4.20
N LEU A 138 -0.01 9.53 4.89
CA LEU A 138 0.17 8.80 6.15
C LEU A 138 -0.72 9.37 7.26
N GLU A 139 -0.89 10.69 7.36
CA GLU A 139 -1.87 11.32 8.27
C GLU A 139 -3.28 10.77 8.03
N ARG A 140 -3.73 10.67 6.77
CA ARG A 140 -5.05 10.12 6.44
C ARG A 140 -5.20 8.68 6.91
N LEU A 141 -4.17 7.86 6.74
CA LEU A 141 -4.15 6.47 7.21
C LEU A 141 -4.15 6.36 8.74
N LEU A 142 -3.36 7.20 9.43
CA LEU A 142 -3.29 7.23 10.90
C LEU A 142 -4.61 7.67 11.54
N LEU A 143 -5.29 8.63 10.92
CA LEU A 143 -6.62 9.06 11.36
C LEU A 143 -7.70 8.01 11.07
N ALA A 144 -7.53 7.19 10.03
CA ALA A 144 -8.45 6.11 9.69
C ALA A 144 -8.30 4.87 10.58
N ALA A 145 -7.09 4.59 11.07
CA ALA A 145 -6.77 3.38 11.83
C ALA A 145 -7.26 3.45 13.28
N ARG A 146 -8.26 2.65 13.67
CA ARG A 146 -8.76 2.63 15.06
C ARG A 146 -7.88 1.82 15.99
N LYS A 147 -7.27 0.72 15.54
CA LYS A 147 -6.45 -0.17 16.36
C LYS A 147 -5.01 -0.25 15.87
N THR A 148 -4.79 -0.56 14.61
CA THR A 148 -3.43 -0.77 14.10
C THR A 148 -3.21 -0.20 12.70
N LEU A 149 -1.98 0.23 12.43
CA LEU A 149 -1.45 0.46 11.10
C LEU A 149 -0.28 -0.52 10.87
N ILE A 150 -0.36 -1.30 9.80
CA ILE A 150 0.77 -2.06 9.26
C ILE A 150 1.28 -1.28 8.05
N LEU A 151 2.47 -0.72 8.15
CA LEU A 151 3.10 0.03 7.06
C LEU A 151 4.32 -0.73 6.56
N ARG A 152 4.50 -0.86 5.25
CA ARG A 152 5.74 -1.35 4.65
C ARG A 152 6.25 -0.38 3.61
N GLU A 153 7.37 0.28 3.89
CA GLU A 153 7.97 1.24 2.96
C GLU A 153 9.50 1.09 2.96
N SER A 154 10.19 1.82 2.09
CA SER A 154 11.63 1.90 2.16
C SER A 154 12.02 2.84 3.31
N ILE A 155 12.64 2.33 4.37
CA ILE A 155 12.99 3.10 5.57
C ILE A 155 14.47 2.86 5.92
N ALA A 156 15.20 3.94 6.20
CA ALA A 156 16.62 3.87 6.58
C ALA A 156 16.95 4.97 7.60
N ASP A 157 18.20 4.99 8.11
CA ASP A 157 18.63 6.04 9.04
C ASP A 157 18.64 7.43 8.39
N VAL A 158 18.93 7.46 7.08
CA VAL A 158 18.97 8.67 6.27
C VAL A 158 17.94 8.53 5.15
N GLY A 159 17.04 9.52 5.07
CA GLY A 159 16.06 9.60 4.00
C GLY A 159 16.68 10.02 2.68
N ASN A 160 16.04 9.65 1.59
CA ASN A 160 16.39 10.03 0.23
C ASN A 160 15.12 10.20 -0.60
N CYS A 161 15.05 11.28 -1.37
CA CYS A 161 13.96 11.51 -2.32
C CYS A 161 14.54 11.55 -3.73
N ARG A 162 14.00 10.71 -4.62
CA ARG A 162 14.42 10.64 -6.02
C ARG A 162 13.20 10.70 -6.91
N TYR A 163 13.33 11.40 -8.03
CA TYR A 163 12.30 11.44 -9.08
C TYR A 163 12.93 11.07 -10.42
N VAL A 164 12.72 9.82 -10.81
CA VAL A 164 13.52 9.12 -11.82
C VAL A 164 12.65 8.59 -12.95
N VAL A 165 13.23 8.42 -14.13
CA VAL A 165 12.52 7.78 -15.25
C VAL A 165 12.30 6.31 -14.90
N ASP A 166 11.07 5.84 -15.05
CA ASP A 166 10.75 4.43 -14.91
C ASP A 166 10.97 3.74 -16.27
N GLU A 167 12.06 2.98 -16.35
CA GLU A 167 12.48 2.24 -17.54
C GLU A 167 11.71 0.91 -17.72
N TYR A 168 10.76 0.60 -16.83
CA TYR A 168 9.99 -0.65 -16.83
C TYR A 168 8.53 -0.48 -17.31
N LEU A 169 8.23 0.69 -17.87
CA LEU A 169 6.92 1.01 -18.46
C LEU A 169 6.78 0.45 -19.88
N ASP A 170 5.55 0.46 -20.37
CA ASP A 170 5.22 0.02 -21.73
C ASP A 170 6.02 0.80 -22.80
N PRO A 171 6.35 0.18 -23.95
CA PRO A 171 7.13 0.83 -25.00
C PRO A 171 6.57 2.19 -25.42
N GLY A 172 7.43 3.22 -25.41
CA GLY A 172 7.05 4.59 -25.78
C GLY A 172 6.50 5.43 -24.64
N VAL A 173 6.25 4.86 -23.46
CA VAL A 173 5.90 5.61 -22.26
C VAL A 173 7.18 6.06 -21.56
N ARG A 174 7.29 7.36 -21.30
CA ARG A 174 8.43 7.95 -20.58
C ARG A 174 7.93 8.85 -19.45
N LEU A 175 7.52 8.21 -18.38
CA LEU A 175 7.08 8.87 -17.15
C LEU A 175 8.16 8.73 -16.07
N LYS A 176 8.03 9.56 -15.03
CA LYS A 176 8.89 9.52 -13.87
C LYS A 176 8.12 9.11 -12.63
N VAL A 177 8.77 8.41 -11.73
CA VAL A 177 8.23 7.94 -10.46
C VAL A 177 9.11 8.42 -9.30
N HIS A 178 8.50 8.60 -8.13
CA HIS A 178 9.27 8.75 -6.92
C HIS A 178 9.87 7.42 -6.48
N VAL A 179 11.12 7.45 -6.00
CA VAL A 179 11.77 6.29 -5.39
C VAL A 179 12.36 6.78 -4.08
N ASN A 180 11.49 6.85 -3.08
CA ASN A 180 11.77 7.48 -1.81
C ASN A 180 12.12 6.46 -0.74
N THR A 181 13.15 6.79 0.05
CA THR A 181 13.48 6.14 1.31
C THR A 181 13.22 7.14 2.42
N TYR A 182 12.43 6.77 3.41
CA TYR A 182 12.11 7.67 4.53
C TYR A 182 13.10 7.51 5.67
N ALA A 183 13.45 8.65 6.28
CA ALA A 183 14.29 8.62 7.46
C ALA A 183 13.49 8.05 8.64
N ARG A 184 14.00 7.01 9.29
CA ARG A 184 13.43 6.38 10.48
C ARG A 184 13.06 7.40 11.55
N ARG A 185 13.99 8.33 11.80
CA ARG A 185 13.87 9.43 12.77
C ARG A 185 12.77 10.47 12.42
N GLU A 186 12.18 10.40 11.23
CA GLU A 186 11.11 11.29 10.81
C GLU A 186 9.77 10.55 10.81
N ILE A 187 9.73 9.37 10.17
CA ILE A 187 8.48 8.63 9.99
C ILE A 187 7.95 8.02 11.29
N MET A 188 8.81 7.48 12.16
CA MET A 188 8.36 6.87 13.41
C MET A 188 7.80 7.92 14.39
N PRO A 189 8.50 9.04 14.70
CA PRO A 189 7.93 10.09 15.54
C PRO A 189 6.67 10.72 14.96
N PHE A 190 6.58 10.80 13.62
CA PHE A 190 5.34 11.25 12.98
C PHE A 190 4.18 10.32 13.31
N ILE A 191 4.33 9.00 13.17
CA ILE A 191 3.29 8.02 13.54
C ILE A 191 2.97 8.11 15.05
N GLU A 192 3.99 8.18 15.90
CA GLU A 192 3.83 8.27 17.36
C GLU A 192 3.02 9.51 17.78
N SER A 193 3.20 10.63 17.07
CA SER A 193 2.45 11.87 17.33
C SER A 193 0.93 11.74 17.15
N TYR A 194 0.44 10.67 16.51
CA TYR A 194 -0.99 10.33 16.37
C TYR A 194 -1.49 9.31 17.41
N GLY A 195 -0.70 9.06 18.46
CA GLY A 195 -1.07 8.18 19.58
C GLY A 195 -0.87 6.70 19.28
N PHE A 196 0.16 6.36 18.50
CA PHE A 196 0.55 4.98 18.23
C PHE A 196 1.88 4.64 18.91
N GLU A 197 1.99 3.42 19.41
CA GLU A 197 3.27 2.78 19.74
C GLU A 197 3.78 2.10 18.47
N VAL A 198 5.03 2.41 18.07
CA VAL A 198 5.59 1.96 16.79
C VAL A 198 6.76 1.00 17.02
N GLU A 199 6.68 -0.16 16.39
CA GLU A 199 7.74 -1.14 16.35
C GLU A 199 8.23 -1.34 14.93
N GLU A 200 9.55 -1.34 14.76
CA GLU A 200 10.17 -1.77 13.51
C GLU A 200 10.28 -3.29 13.47
N VAL A 201 9.82 -3.87 12.35
CA VAL A 201 9.91 -5.31 12.09
C VAL A 201 10.73 -5.54 10.82
N VAL A 202 11.69 -6.46 10.93
CA VAL A 202 12.53 -6.87 9.81
C VAL A 202 11.67 -7.48 8.71
N ASP A 203 11.81 -6.94 7.50
CA ASP A 203 11.17 -7.50 6.31
C ASP A 203 11.78 -8.86 5.95
N ARG A 204 10.97 -9.91 5.86
CA ARG A 204 11.42 -11.29 5.62
C ARG A 204 12.00 -11.49 4.23
N ARG A 205 11.55 -10.72 3.23
CA ARG A 205 12.07 -10.82 1.86
C ARG A 205 13.46 -10.21 1.77
N ALA A 206 13.64 -9.03 2.36
CA ALA A 206 14.90 -8.30 2.33
C ALA A 206 15.87 -8.73 3.43
N MET A 207 15.41 -9.41 4.49
CA MET A 207 16.21 -9.84 5.64
C MET A 207 17.02 -8.70 6.29
N GLY A 208 16.43 -7.49 6.32
CA GLY A 208 17.10 -6.28 6.82
C GLY A 208 18.18 -5.71 5.90
N THR A 209 18.30 -6.24 4.67
CA THR A 209 19.23 -5.75 3.65
C THR A 209 18.51 -4.86 2.63
N THR A 210 19.27 -4.26 1.73
CA THR A 210 18.72 -3.45 0.64
C THR A 210 18.43 -4.33 -0.58
N GLU A 211 17.22 -4.22 -1.13
CA GLU A 211 16.83 -4.85 -2.39
C GLU A 211 16.90 -3.82 -3.52
N MET A 212 17.31 -4.23 -4.72
CA MET A 212 17.24 -3.38 -5.91
C MET A 212 15.86 -3.52 -6.55
N VAL A 213 15.09 -2.44 -6.57
CA VAL A 213 13.79 -2.36 -7.26
C VAL A 213 13.91 -1.29 -8.33
N ILE A 214 13.57 -1.65 -9.56
CA ILE A 214 13.70 -0.81 -10.77
C ILE A 214 15.06 -0.10 -10.92
N GLY A 215 16.15 -0.75 -10.47
CA GLY A 215 17.51 -0.20 -10.52
C GLY A 215 17.87 0.74 -9.37
N TYR A 216 17.02 0.86 -8.35
CA TYR A 216 17.28 1.69 -7.16
C TYR A 216 17.20 0.89 -5.85
N PRO A 217 18.02 1.24 -4.84
CA PRO A 217 18.01 0.59 -3.55
C PRO A 217 16.74 0.89 -2.75
N HIS A 218 16.11 -0.14 -2.21
CA HIS A 218 15.04 -0.07 -1.22
C HIS A 218 15.42 -0.84 0.04
N ALA A 219 15.39 -0.16 1.18
CA ALA A 219 15.51 -0.77 2.49
C ALA A 219 14.10 -1.10 3.00
N TRP A 220 13.51 -2.19 2.51
CA TRP A 220 12.15 -2.55 2.88
C TRP A 220 12.05 -2.86 4.37
N THR A 221 11.12 -2.19 5.04
CA THR A 221 10.94 -2.29 6.48
C THR A 221 9.46 -2.24 6.81
N PHE A 222 9.02 -3.08 7.75
CA PHE A 222 7.70 -2.98 8.32
C PHE A 222 7.73 -2.06 9.54
N LEU A 223 6.78 -1.14 9.63
CA LEU A 223 6.40 -0.50 10.88
C LEU A 223 5.06 -1.08 11.32
N ARG A 224 5.05 -1.68 12.51
CA ARG A 224 3.84 -2.12 13.19
C ARG A 224 3.47 -1.05 14.21
N ALA A 225 2.41 -0.32 13.93
CA ALA A 225 1.91 0.74 14.79
C ALA A 225 0.61 0.31 15.47
N VAL A 226 0.58 0.31 16.80
CA VAL A 226 -0.58 -0.09 17.61
C VAL A 226 -1.07 1.13 18.37
N ARG A 227 -2.37 1.42 18.32
CA ARG A 227 -2.93 2.58 19.02
C ARG A 227 -2.73 2.40 20.53
N ALA A 228 -2.08 3.37 21.16
CA ALA A 228 -1.87 3.37 22.60
C ALA A 228 -3.23 3.42 23.32
N ALA A 229 -3.34 2.71 24.45
CA ALA A 229 -4.51 2.86 25.31
C ALA A 229 -4.65 4.33 25.72
N PRO A 230 -5.88 4.88 25.83
CA PRO A 230 -6.07 6.23 26.35
C PRO A 230 -5.38 6.33 27.72
N SER A 231 -4.49 7.31 27.89
CA SER A 231 -3.94 7.62 29.20
C SER A 231 -5.13 8.03 30.10
N LEU A 232 -5.38 7.26 31.15
CA LEU A 232 -6.42 7.52 32.14
C LEU A 232 -6.15 8.82 32.92
#